data_AF-A0A397FH47-F1
#
_entry.id   AF-A0A397FH47-F1
#
_cell.length_a   1.000
_cell.length_b   1.000
_cell.length_c   1.000
_cell.angle_alpha   90.00
_cell.angle_beta   90.00
_cell.angle_gamma   90.00
#
_symmetry.space_group_name_H-M   'P 1'
#
loop_
_entity.id
_entity.type
_entity.pdbx_description
1 polymer ?
#
loop_
_entity_poly.entity_id
_entity_poly.type
_entity_poly.pdbx_seq_one_letter_code
_entity_poly.pdbx_strand_id
1 'polypeptide(L)'
;MKSPNLHTPFDSTRKSLSPLVPSPPSFFKRLDSYIHVNALRAWDVFAAMDMNNNKRITLEELLDGLHQINFHVSPTDQSDLVEWMHDAVDADGLTFKEFALALKLRSSMASPQRAKPPPYKQRLSKCT
;
A
#
# COMPACT_ATOMS: atom_id res chain seq x y z
N MET A 1 -22.53 -31.49 -41.81
CA MET A 1 -21.28 -31.07 -41.16
C MET A 1 -21.51 -29.66 -40.62
N LYS A 2 -21.59 -29.49 -39.31
CA LYS A 2 -22.08 -28.25 -38.67
C LYS A 2 -20.99 -27.75 -37.72
N SER A 3 -20.31 -26.67 -38.10
CA SER A 3 -19.33 -25.98 -37.26
C SER A 3 -20.04 -25.30 -36.09
N PRO A 4 -19.44 -25.28 -34.89
CA PRO A 4 -19.76 -24.27 -33.90
C PRO A 4 -18.64 -23.24 -33.82
N ASN A 5 -19.00 -22.00 -34.17
CA ASN A 5 -18.32 -20.79 -33.70
C ASN A 5 -18.48 -20.74 -32.17
N LEU A 6 -17.40 -20.90 -31.41
CA LEU A 6 -17.38 -20.54 -29.99
C LEU A 6 -16.87 -19.11 -29.88
N HIS A 7 -17.84 -18.20 -29.78
CA HIS A 7 -17.66 -16.84 -29.31
C HIS A 7 -17.41 -16.92 -27.80
N THR A 8 -16.17 -16.74 -27.35
CA THR A 8 -15.89 -16.58 -25.93
C THR A 8 -16.12 -15.13 -25.55
N PRO A 9 -17.02 -14.83 -24.59
CA PRO A 9 -17.10 -13.49 -24.05
C PRO A 9 -15.86 -13.26 -23.19
N PHE A 10 -15.17 -12.17 -23.47
CA PHE A 10 -14.04 -11.67 -22.70
C PHE A 10 -14.56 -11.28 -21.31
N ASP A 11 -14.58 -12.23 -20.39
CA ASP A 11 -14.99 -12.02 -19.02
C ASP A 11 -13.95 -11.11 -18.35
N SER A 12 -14.35 -9.86 -18.16
CA SER A 12 -13.62 -8.83 -17.43
C SER A 12 -13.63 -9.16 -15.95
N THR A 13 -12.94 -10.24 -15.58
CA THR A 13 -12.63 -10.54 -14.19
C THR A 13 -11.63 -9.48 -13.71
N ARG A 14 -12.18 -8.47 -13.03
CA ARG A 14 -11.45 -7.71 -12.02
C ARG A 14 -10.57 -8.70 -11.28
N LYS A 15 -9.25 -8.57 -11.42
CA LYS A 15 -8.28 -9.27 -10.57
C LYS A 15 -8.55 -8.83 -9.13
N SER A 16 -9.47 -9.53 -8.47
CA SER A 16 -9.57 -9.59 -7.03
C SER A 16 -8.28 -10.26 -6.59
N LEU A 17 -7.25 -9.44 -6.39
CA LEU A 17 -5.99 -9.85 -5.80
C LEU A 17 -6.28 -10.22 -4.34
N SER A 18 -6.75 -11.44 -4.12
CA SER A 18 -6.67 -12.11 -2.83
C SER A 18 -5.20 -12.03 -2.39
N PRO A 19 -4.88 -11.47 -1.21
CA PRO A 19 -3.49 -11.23 -0.85
C PRO A 19 -2.87 -12.57 -0.41
N LEU A 20 -2.16 -13.23 -1.32
CA LEU A 20 -1.13 -14.21 -0.96
C LEU A 20 0.11 -13.52 -0.34
N VAL A 21 0.15 -12.19 -0.38
CA VAL A 21 1.22 -11.37 0.21
C VAL A 21 0.77 -10.90 1.59
N PRO A 22 1.55 -11.14 2.66
CA PRO A 22 1.21 -10.65 3.98
C PRO A 22 1.05 -9.13 3.98
N SER A 23 0.14 -8.64 4.82
CA SER A 23 -0.15 -7.21 4.90
C SER A 23 1.08 -6.47 5.45
N PRO A 24 1.57 -5.40 4.78
CA PRO A 24 2.70 -4.59 5.26
C PRO A 24 2.44 -4.07 6.67
N PRO A 25 3.42 -3.77 7.53
CA PRO A 25 3.20 -3.29 8.90
C PRO A 25 2.30 -2.05 9.01
N SER A 26 1.67 -1.86 10.18
CA SER A 26 0.69 -0.78 10.38
C SER A 26 1.31 0.62 10.27
N PHE A 27 2.59 0.76 10.63
CA PHE A 27 3.31 2.03 10.59
C PHE A 27 3.49 2.57 9.16
N PHE A 28 3.39 1.74 8.10
CA PHE A 28 3.42 2.23 6.72
C PHE A 28 2.31 3.25 6.43
N LYS A 29 1.18 3.17 7.16
CA LYS A 29 0.14 4.22 7.13
C LYS A 29 0.67 5.56 7.66
N ARG A 30 1.37 5.51 8.81
CA ARG A 30 1.94 6.70 9.45
C ARG A 30 3.07 7.28 8.60
N LEU A 31 3.87 6.41 7.96
CA LEU A 31 4.92 6.81 7.03
C LEU A 31 4.34 7.47 5.77
N ASP A 32 3.27 6.91 5.20
CA ASP A 32 2.56 7.53 4.07
C ASP A 32 2.03 8.91 4.44
N SER A 33 1.36 9.05 5.59
CA SER A 33 0.92 10.36 6.10
C SER A 33 2.09 11.33 6.29
N TYR A 34 3.22 10.87 6.82
CA TYR A 34 4.41 11.69 7.01
C TYR A 34 4.97 12.21 5.68
N ILE A 35 5.05 11.36 4.65
CA ILE A 35 5.50 11.74 3.31
C ILE A 35 4.61 12.86 2.75
N HIS A 36 3.28 12.70 2.86
CA HIS A 36 2.32 13.68 2.36
C HIS A 36 2.36 15.00 3.11
N VAL A 37 2.40 14.97 4.46
CA VAL A 37 2.39 16.18 5.30
C VAL A 37 3.65 17.02 5.08
N ASN A 38 4.80 16.39 4.85
CA ASN A 38 6.07 17.07 4.61
C ASN A 38 6.33 17.38 3.13
N ALA A 39 5.34 17.17 2.25
CA ALA A 39 5.45 17.35 0.80
C ALA A 39 6.66 16.62 0.17
N LEU A 40 7.03 15.47 0.74
CA LEU A 40 8.11 14.62 0.24
C LEU A 40 7.59 13.72 -0.87
N ARG A 41 8.48 13.25 -1.74
CA ARG A 41 8.15 12.15 -2.67
C ARG A 41 8.50 10.83 -2.00
N ALA A 42 7.68 9.80 -2.23
CA ALA A 42 8.00 8.45 -1.76
C ALA A 42 9.37 7.97 -2.26
N TRP A 43 9.78 8.40 -3.46
CA TRP A 43 11.12 8.14 -4.00
C TRP A 43 12.23 8.76 -3.17
N ASP A 44 12.04 9.99 -2.66
CA ASP A 44 13.08 10.66 -1.87
C ASP A 44 13.27 9.96 -0.52
N VAL A 45 12.19 9.49 0.09
CA VAL A 45 12.26 8.71 1.33
C VAL A 45 12.90 7.33 1.08
N PHE A 46 12.54 6.66 -0.01
CA PHE A 46 13.17 5.40 -0.41
C PHE A 46 14.68 5.58 -0.66
N ALA A 47 15.08 6.60 -1.41
CA ALA A 47 16.48 6.88 -1.72
C ALA A 47 17.29 7.28 -0.47
N ALA A 48 16.65 7.91 0.52
CA ALA A 48 17.29 8.21 1.80
C ALA A 48 17.53 6.95 2.66
N MET A 49 16.73 5.89 2.47
CA MET A 49 16.87 4.61 3.17
C MET A 49 17.82 3.65 2.46
N ASP A 50 17.93 3.72 1.13
CA ASP A 50 18.88 2.94 0.30
C ASP A 50 20.32 3.45 0.47
N MET A 51 20.94 3.16 1.62
CA MET A 51 22.23 3.74 2.01
C MET A 51 23.39 3.29 1.11
N ASN A 52 23.31 2.08 0.57
CA ASN A 52 24.33 1.53 -0.31
C ASN A 52 24.05 1.80 -1.81
N ASN A 53 22.93 2.45 -2.14
CA ASN A 53 22.46 2.76 -3.50
C ASN A 53 22.27 1.54 -4.41
N ASN A 54 21.93 0.37 -3.86
CA ASN A 54 21.67 -0.85 -4.62
C ASN A 54 20.23 -0.94 -5.14
N LYS A 55 19.39 0.06 -4.86
CA LYS A 55 17.96 0.16 -5.23
C LYS A 55 17.05 -0.83 -4.50
N ARG A 56 17.52 -1.34 -3.38
CA ARG A 56 16.80 -2.22 -2.46
C ARG A 56 17.05 -1.75 -1.04
N ILE A 57 16.09 -1.97 -0.17
CA ILE A 57 16.21 -1.61 1.24
C ILE A 57 16.16 -2.90 2.05
N THR A 58 17.25 -3.22 2.75
CA THR A 58 17.26 -4.32 3.73
C THR A 58 16.51 -3.94 5.01
N LEU A 59 16.30 -4.90 5.90
CA LEU A 59 15.63 -4.63 7.18
C LEU A 59 16.41 -3.59 8.00
N GLU A 60 17.73 -3.72 8.02
CA GLU A 60 18.64 -2.82 8.72
C GLU A 60 18.56 -1.41 8.13
N GLU A 61 18.65 -1.29 6.80
CA GLU A 61 18.56 -0.02 6.09
C GLU A 61 17.20 0.67 6.31
N LEU A 62 16.12 -0.09 6.37
CA LEU A 62 14.80 0.46 6.64
C LEU A 62 14.70 0.99 8.08
N LEU A 63 15.17 0.23 9.07
CA LEU A 63 15.13 0.65 10.47
C LEU A 63 16.04 1.85 10.72
N ASP A 64 17.27 1.82 10.21
CA ASP A 64 18.22 2.91 10.34
C ASP A 64 17.72 4.15 9.60
N GLY A 65 17.19 3.99 8.39
CA GLY A 65 16.63 5.10 7.61
C GLY A 65 15.39 5.72 8.26
N LEU A 66 14.50 4.92 8.86
CA LEU A 66 13.37 5.42 9.65
C LEU A 66 13.84 6.22 10.87
N HIS A 67 14.89 5.75 11.55
CA HIS A 67 15.51 6.48 12.66
C HIS A 67 16.12 7.81 12.19
N GLN A 68 16.81 7.84 11.04
CA GLN A 68 17.44 9.05 10.50
C GLN A 68 16.44 10.15 10.15
N ILE A 69 15.23 9.80 9.72
CA ILE A 69 14.16 10.79 9.45
C ILE A 69 13.34 11.15 10.70
N ASN A 70 13.85 10.81 11.90
CA ASN A 70 13.17 10.95 13.19
C ASN A 70 11.78 10.28 13.23
N PHE A 71 11.59 9.20 12.47
CA PHE A 71 10.34 8.45 12.45
C PHE A 71 10.39 7.32 13.50
N HIS A 72 9.53 7.42 14.50
CA HIS A 72 9.51 6.46 15.59
C HIS A 72 8.76 5.17 15.23
N VAL A 73 9.47 4.05 15.33
CA VAL A 73 8.97 2.68 15.18
C VAL A 73 8.93 2.02 16.56
N SER A 74 7.74 1.60 17.00
CA SER A 74 7.59 0.91 18.29
C SER A 74 8.20 -0.49 18.24
N PRO A 75 8.56 -1.12 19.38
CA PRO A 75 9.07 -2.49 19.39
C PRO A 75 8.10 -3.49 18.71
N THR A 76 6.80 -3.30 18.88
CA THR A 76 5.77 -4.11 18.20
C THR A 76 5.80 -3.91 16.68
N ASP A 77 5.91 -2.66 16.21
CA ASP A 77 6.03 -2.39 14.78
C ASP A 77 7.34 -2.96 14.18
N GLN A 78 8.42 -3.04 14.97
CA GLN A 78 9.67 -3.68 14.54
C GLN A 78 9.49 -5.19 14.38
N SER A 79 8.83 -5.87 15.32
CA SER A 79 8.51 -7.29 15.18
C SER A 79 7.63 -7.56 13.95
N ASP A 80 6.58 -6.77 13.76
CA ASP A 80 5.72 -6.85 12.57
C ASP A 80 6.51 -6.64 11.28
N LEU A 81 7.51 -5.75 11.29
CA LEU A 81 8.37 -5.50 10.15
C LEU A 81 9.26 -6.69 9.82
N VAL A 82 9.89 -7.30 10.83
CA VAL A 82 10.75 -8.48 10.66
C VAL A 82 9.96 -9.61 10.03
N GLU A 83 8.79 -9.94 10.60
CA GLU A 83 7.92 -10.98 10.07
C GLU A 83 7.48 -10.68 8.64
N TRP A 84 7.05 -9.44 8.37
CA TRP A 84 6.63 -9.06 7.03
C TRP A 84 7.76 -9.09 6.01
N MET A 85 8.97 -8.65 6.36
CA MET A 85 10.12 -8.71 5.46
C MET A 85 10.55 -10.14 5.17
N HIS A 86 10.40 -11.05 6.12
CA HIS A 86 10.68 -12.46 5.90
C HIS A 86 9.64 -13.13 4.98
N ASP A 87 8.36 -12.77 5.12
CA ASP A 87 7.26 -13.47 4.44
C ASP A 87 6.79 -12.82 3.12
N ALA A 88 6.97 -11.50 2.96
CA ALA A 88 6.48 -10.74 1.81
C ALA A 88 7.57 -10.19 0.90
N VAL A 89 8.81 -10.12 1.37
CA VAL A 89 9.92 -9.49 0.65
C VAL A 89 10.95 -10.54 0.28
N ASP A 90 11.50 -10.44 -0.93
CA ASP A 90 12.57 -11.31 -1.37
C ASP A 90 13.83 -11.13 -0.50
N ALA A 91 14.70 -12.14 -0.46
CA ALA A 91 15.95 -12.10 0.31
C ALA A 91 16.88 -10.91 -0.02
N ASP A 92 16.74 -10.34 -1.22
CA ASP A 92 17.52 -9.18 -1.66
C ASP A 92 17.03 -7.85 -1.04
N GLY A 93 15.89 -7.83 -0.35
CA GLY A 93 15.30 -6.64 0.24
C GLY A 93 14.29 -5.91 -0.64
N LEU A 94 13.72 -4.87 -0.07
CA LEU A 94 12.53 -4.19 -0.57
C LEU A 94 12.85 -3.28 -1.76
N THR A 95 12.23 -3.53 -2.91
CA THR A 95 12.32 -2.62 -4.07
C THR A 95 11.42 -1.39 -3.89
N PHE A 96 11.69 -0.33 -4.65
CA PHE A 96 10.82 0.85 -4.64
C PHE A 96 9.35 0.52 -4.98
N LYS A 97 9.12 -0.46 -5.86
CA LYS A 97 7.76 -0.86 -6.24
C LYS A 97 7.01 -1.49 -5.07
N GLU A 98 7.68 -2.34 -4.30
CA GLU A 98 7.10 -2.97 -3.11
C GLU A 98 6.91 -1.96 -1.99
N PHE A 99 7.88 -1.06 -1.78
CA PHE A 99 7.76 0.06 -0.85
C PHE A 99 6.54 0.94 -1.16
N ALA A 100 6.40 1.40 -2.39
CA ALA A 100 5.27 2.22 -2.82
C ALA A 100 3.94 1.46 -2.71
N LEU A 101 3.95 0.15 -2.98
CA LEU A 101 2.78 -0.70 -2.80
C LEU A 101 2.40 -0.81 -1.32
N ALA A 102 3.36 -0.97 -0.42
CA ALA A 102 3.14 -1.08 1.02
C ALA A 102 2.47 0.19 1.59
N LEU A 103 2.99 1.37 1.21
CA LEU A 103 2.38 2.67 1.53
C LEU A 103 0.92 2.72 1.05
N LYS A 104 0.69 2.41 -0.23
CA LYS A 104 -0.63 2.47 -0.85
C LYS A 104 -1.64 1.49 -0.23
N LEU A 105 -1.22 0.26 0.06
CA LEU A 105 -2.07 -0.77 0.67
C LEU A 105 -2.59 -0.29 2.02
N ARG A 106 -1.71 0.21 2.90
CA ARG A 106 -2.12 0.71 4.21
C ARG A 106 -2.99 1.95 4.15
N SER A 107 -2.70 2.88 3.23
CA SER A 107 -3.55 4.06 3.04
C SER A 107 -4.94 3.69 2.50
N SER A 108 -5.03 2.67 1.66
CA SER A 108 -6.31 2.15 1.17
C SER A 108 -7.13 1.41 2.23
N MET A 109 -6.48 0.67 3.14
CA MET A 109 -7.14 -0.01 4.27
C MET A 109 -7.67 0.98 5.32
N ALA A 110 -7.11 2.19 5.38
CA ALA A 110 -7.50 3.21 6.33
C ALA A 110 -8.74 4.02 5.92
N SER A 111 -9.15 3.94 4.66
CA SER A 111 -10.36 4.62 4.18
C SER A 111 -11.58 3.73 4.44
N PRO A 112 -12.65 4.22 5.10
CA PRO A 112 -13.96 3.61 4.93
C PRO A 112 -14.23 3.61 3.43
N GLN A 113 -14.51 2.44 2.85
CA GLN A 113 -14.94 2.37 1.46
C GLN A 113 -15.99 3.45 1.25
N ARG A 114 -15.74 4.38 0.33
CA ARG A 114 -16.67 5.45 -0.03
C ARG A 114 -17.98 4.79 -0.45
N ALA A 115 -18.88 4.63 0.52
CA ALA A 115 -20.24 4.21 0.29
C ALA A 115 -20.79 5.20 -0.73
N LYS A 116 -21.19 4.69 -1.89
CA LYS A 116 -21.88 5.48 -2.90
C LYS A 116 -23.01 6.22 -2.18
N PRO A 117 -23.12 7.56 -2.27
CA PRO A 117 -24.27 8.23 -1.70
C PRO A 117 -25.53 7.63 -2.35
N PRO A 118 -26.58 7.30 -1.59
CA PRO A 118 -27.86 6.93 -2.18
C PRO A 118 -28.32 8.09 -3.09
N PRO A 119 -29.00 7.80 -4.21
CA PRO A 119 -29.51 8.86 -5.08
C PRO A 119 -30.48 9.73 -4.28
N TYR A 120 -30.08 10.96 -3.98
CA TYR A 120 -30.95 11.94 -3.37
C TYR A 120 -32.05 12.28 -4.39
N LYS A 121 -33.32 12.04 -4.04
CA LYS A 121 -34.42 12.75 -4.67
C LYS A 121 -34.59 14.06 -3.92
N GLN A 122 -34.04 15.12 -4.48
CA GLN A 122 -34.44 16.50 -4.18
C GLN A 122 -35.93 16.66 -4.52
N ARG A 123 -36.79 16.95 -3.54
CA ARG A 123 -37.24 18.33 -3.30
C ARG A 123 -38.19 18.43 -2.11
N LEU A 124 -37.95 19.53 -1.42
CA LEU A 124 -38.47 20.02 -0.15
C LEU A 124 -39.88 20.65 -0.30
N SER A 125 -40.72 20.32 0.68
CA SER A 125 -41.95 20.91 1.25
C SER A 125 -42.73 22.05 0.56
N LYS A 126 -44.05 22.01 0.79
CA LYS A 126 -44.81 23.15 1.35
C LYS A 126 -45.79 22.67 2.42
N CYS A 127 -45.59 23.12 3.65
CA CYS A 127 -46.65 23.35 4.61
C CYS A 127 -47.35 24.64 4.22
N THR A 128 -48.67 24.64 4.04
CA THR A 128 -49.70 25.40 4.80
C THR A 128 -51.03 25.12 4.10
#